data_AF-A0A3D2P3H6-F1
#
_entry.id   AF-A0A3D2P3H6-F1
#
_cell.length_a   1.000
_cell.length_b   1.000
_cell.length_c   1.000
_cell.angle_alpha   90.00
_cell.angle_beta   90.00
_cell.angle_gamma   90.00
#
_symmetry.space_group_name_H-M   'P 1'
#
loop_
_entity.id
_entity.type
_entity.pdbx_description
1 polymer ?
#
loop_
_entity_poly.entity_id
_entity_poly.type
_entity_poly.pdbx_seq_one_letter_code
_entity_poly.pdbx_strand_id
1 'polypeptide(L)'
;MGRPHDMRPLIISGNELRAQAVKAARGLGFDWGRAKYVGEGVLRAERHGLNGLEGFLSLRDNLNTGPSSLTPTMLQSGGSIKTNAVDLGIAMADGLALMKFHTPGSFIVSGCPLFLGILCYGLTGSTRALHVVVGETPYLVQDNFIMPLVKKPQKIGQQQSCYISE
;
A
#
# COMPACT_ATOMS: atom_id res chain seq x y z
N MET A 1 7.76 -35.55 -27.42
CA MET A 1 6.97 -35.31 -26.19
C MET A 1 7.89 -34.62 -25.19
N GLY A 2 7.71 -33.31 -24.97
CA GLY A 2 8.52 -32.55 -24.01
C GLY A 2 8.04 -32.82 -22.58
N ARG A 3 8.97 -33.07 -21.66
CA ARG A 3 8.64 -33.28 -20.24
C ARG A 3 7.98 -32.00 -19.68
N PRO A 4 6.93 -32.12 -18.85
CA PRO A 4 6.41 -30.96 -18.15
C PRO A 4 7.52 -30.41 -17.26
N HIS A 5 7.89 -29.14 -17.45
CA HIS A 5 8.77 -28.46 -16.52
C HIS A 5 8.06 -28.40 -15.17
N ASP A 6 8.62 -29.08 -14.17
CA ASP A 6 8.23 -28.91 -12.77
C ASP A 6 8.44 -27.44 -12.39
N MET A 7 7.38 -26.63 -12.50
CA MET A 7 7.35 -25.28 -11.96
C MET A 7 7.24 -25.38 -10.44
N ARG A 8 8.35 -25.68 -9.77
CA ARG A 8 8.42 -25.55 -8.31
C ARG A 8 8.25 -24.07 -7.97
N PRO A 9 7.43 -23.73 -6.97
CA PRO A 9 7.31 -22.35 -6.51
C PRO A 9 8.68 -21.85 -6.05
N LEU A 10 9.10 -20.70 -6.59
CA LEU A 10 10.32 -20.03 -6.18
C LEU A 10 10.10 -19.45 -4.78
N ILE A 11 10.81 -19.98 -3.79
CA ILE A 11 10.80 -19.42 -2.43
C ILE A 11 11.87 -18.34 -2.39
N ILE A 12 11.44 -17.09 -2.33
CA ILE A 12 12.32 -15.93 -2.12
C ILE A 12 12.21 -15.45 -0.68
N SER A 13 13.31 -14.98 -0.10
CA SER A 13 13.29 -14.33 1.20
C SER A 13 12.57 -12.99 1.13
N GLY A 14 12.03 -12.50 2.26
CA GLY A 14 11.41 -11.17 2.31
C GLY A 14 12.36 -10.04 1.91
N ASN A 15 13.66 -10.16 2.21
CA ASN A 15 14.65 -9.16 1.81
C ASN A 15 14.90 -9.17 0.30
N GLU A 16 14.90 -10.34 -0.34
CA GLU A 16 14.98 -10.46 -1.80
C GLU A 16 13.71 -9.91 -2.46
N LEU A 17 12.52 -10.24 -1.93
CA LEU A 17 11.26 -9.68 -2.41
C LEU A 17 11.26 -8.16 -2.38
N ARG A 18 11.68 -7.58 -1.25
CA ARG A 18 11.85 -6.13 -1.09
C ARG A 18 12.79 -5.57 -2.15
N ALA A 19 13.98 -6.17 -2.32
CA ALA A 19 14.98 -5.69 -3.27
C ALA A 19 14.48 -5.75 -4.72
N GLN A 20 13.79 -6.82 -5.10
CA GLN A 20 13.20 -6.96 -6.43
C GLN A 20 12.08 -5.95 -6.66
N ALA A 21 11.23 -5.70 -5.66
CA ALA A 21 10.18 -4.68 -5.75
C ALA A 21 10.78 -3.26 -5.92
N VAL A 22 11.83 -2.90 -5.17
CA VAL A 22 12.55 -1.63 -5.37
C VAL A 22 13.12 -1.56 -6.78
N LYS A 23 13.81 -2.60 -7.24
CA LYS A 23 14.40 -2.65 -8.58
C LYS A 23 13.35 -2.49 -9.68
N ALA A 24 12.22 -3.18 -9.54
CA ALA A 24 11.11 -3.08 -10.48
C ALA A 24 10.50 -1.67 -10.48
N ALA A 25 10.25 -1.08 -9.30
CA ALA A 25 9.75 0.30 -9.19
C ALA A 25 10.71 1.31 -9.85
N ARG A 26 12.02 1.17 -9.66
CA ARG A 26 13.03 1.98 -10.34
C ARG A 26 12.97 1.81 -11.86
N GLY A 27 12.82 0.57 -12.34
CA GLY A 27 12.66 0.28 -13.77
C GLY A 27 11.40 0.89 -14.38
N LEU A 28 10.35 1.13 -13.58
CA LEU A 28 9.12 1.81 -13.99
C LEU A 28 9.23 3.35 -13.92
N GLY A 29 10.35 3.90 -13.45
CA GLY A 29 10.60 5.34 -13.45
C GLY A 29 10.35 6.07 -12.12
N PHE A 30 10.05 5.35 -11.02
CA PHE A 30 10.00 5.97 -9.70
C PHE A 30 11.38 6.48 -9.26
N ASP A 31 11.44 7.62 -8.56
CA ASP A 31 12.64 8.06 -7.86
C ASP A 31 13.02 7.09 -6.71
N TRP A 32 14.21 7.27 -6.15
CA TRP A 32 14.72 6.40 -5.09
C TRP A 32 13.86 6.40 -3.82
N GLY A 33 13.30 7.55 -3.45
CA GLY A 33 12.44 7.68 -2.27
C GLY A 33 11.15 6.87 -2.46
N ARG A 34 10.44 7.10 -3.57
CA ARG A 34 9.20 6.37 -3.87
C ARG A 34 9.44 4.89 -4.07
N ALA A 35 10.50 4.50 -4.76
CA ALA A 35 10.84 3.08 -4.95
C ALA A 35 11.14 2.37 -3.61
N LYS A 36 11.76 3.05 -2.64
CA LYS A 36 11.97 2.51 -1.29
C LYS A 36 10.63 2.24 -0.60
N TYR A 37 9.69 3.18 -0.67
CA TYR A 37 8.35 3.00 -0.12
C TYR A 37 7.63 1.80 -0.76
N VAL A 38 7.75 1.60 -2.08
CA VAL A 38 7.18 0.41 -2.74
C VAL A 38 7.79 -0.87 -2.16
N GLY A 39 9.12 -0.95 -2.07
CA GLY A 39 9.78 -2.15 -1.55
C GLY A 39 9.37 -2.50 -0.12
N GLU A 40 9.42 -1.51 0.77
CA GLU A 40 9.02 -1.69 2.17
C GLU A 40 7.52 -2.00 2.30
N GLY A 41 6.69 -1.35 1.49
CA GLY A 41 5.25 -1.60 1.45
C GLY A 41 4.92 -3.03 1.03
N VAL A 42 5.54 -3.53 -0.06
CA VAL A 42 5.40 -4.93 -0.48
C VAL A 42 5.81 -5.87 0.65
N LEU A 43 6.98 -5.66 1.25
CA LEU A 43 7.48 -6.51 2.33
C LEU A 43 6.51 -6.57 3.52
N ARG A 44 6.00 -5.42 3.97
CA ARG A 44 5.11 -5.37 5.13
C ARG A 44 3.75 -5.98 4.84
N ALA A 45 3.15 -5.69 3.68
CA ALA A 45 1.91 -6.31 3.27
C ALA A 45 2.01 -7.86 3.27
N GLU A 46 3.06 -8.39 2.64
CA GLU A 46 3.27 -9.84 2.50
C GLU A 46 3.54 -10.53 3.84
N ARG A 47 4.28 -9.88 4.74
CA ARG A 47 4.48 -10.36 6.13
C ARG A 47 3.17 -10.51 6.91
N HIS A 48 2.14 -9.75 6.54
CA HIS A 48 0.82 -9.78 7.17
C HIS A 48 -0.22 -10.55 6.32
N GLY A 49 0.24 -11.36 5.36
CA GLY A 49 -0.65 -12.21 4.55
C GLY A 49 -1.47 -11.46 3.51
N LEU A 50 -1.06 -10.24 3.15
CA LEU A 50 -1.66 -9.46 2.07
C LEU A 50 -0.79 -9.55 0.81
N ASN A 51 -1.41 -9.63 -0.36
CA ASN A 51 -0.71 -9.70 -1.65
C ASN A 51 -0.16 -8.32 -2.07
N GLY A 52 0.83 -7.81 -1.34
CA GLY A 52 1.49 -6.53 -1.61
C GLY A 52 2.10 -6.45 -3.00
N LEU A 53 2.70 -7.55 -3.47
CA LEU A 53 3.30 -7.62 -4.81
C LEU A 53 2.22 -7.51 -5.90
N GLU A 54 1.09 -8.18 -5.74
CA GLU A 54 -0.05 -8.08 -6.67
C GLU A 54 -0.60 -6.65 -6.71
N GLY A 55 -0.70 -6.01 -5.53
CA GLY A 55 -1.05 -4.60 -5.41
C GLY A 55 -0.09 -3.70 -6.21
N PHE A 56 1.22 -3.92 -6.11
CA PHE A 56 2.20 -3.19 -6.91
C PHE A 56 2.08 -3.45 -8.41
N LEU A 57 1.95 -4.72 -8.81
CA LEU A 57 1.83 -5.09 -10.23
C LEU A 57 0.56 -4.50 -10.87
N SER A 58 -0.52 -4.33 -10.12
CA SER A 58 -1.75 -3.67 -10.60
C SER A 58 -1.56 -2.20 -10.98
N LEU A 59 -0.49 -1.55 -10.50
CA LEU A 59 -0.17 -0.17 -10.83
C LEU A 59 0.57 -0.03 -12.16
N ARG A 60 1.15 -1.11 -12.68
CA ARG A 60 2.05 -1.11 -13.85
C ARG A 60 1.44 -0.39 -15.06
N ASP A 61 0.16 -0.63 -15.30
CA ASP A 61 -0.52 -0.17 -16.51
C ASP A 61 -1.12 1.25 -16.33
N ASN A 62 -1.05 1.83 -15.13
CA ASN A 62 -1.61 3.15 -14.78
C ASN A 62 -0.59 4.03 -14.00
N LEU A 63 0.70 3.93 -14.34
CA LEU A 63 1.75 4.63 -13.60
C LEU A 63 1.74 6.14 -13.82
N ASN A 64 1.55 6.89 -12.74
CA ASN A 64 1.97 8.29 -12.66
C ASN A 64 3.29 8.37 -11.88
N THR A 65 4.40 8.50 -12.60
CA THR A 65 5.75 8.65 -12.02
C THR A 65 6.09 10.09 -11.63
N GLY A 66 5.23 11.06 -11.95
CA GLY A 66 5.37 12.45 -11.52
C GLY A 66 5.15 12.62 -10.01
N PRO A 67 5.50 13.79 -9.44
CA PRO A 67 5.28 14.06 -8.02
C PRO A 67 3.81 13.88 -7.64
N SER A 68 3.57 13.42 -6.40
CA SER A 68 2.20 13.23 -5.90
C SER A 68 1.42 14.54 -5.98
N SER A 69 0.21 14.48 -6.55
CA SER A 69 -0.71 15.61 -6.60
C SER A 69 -1.53 15.77 -5.32
N LEU A 70 -1.34 14.88 -4.34
CA LEU A 70 -2.06 14.94 -3.06
C LEU A 70 -1.45 15.99 -2.15
N THR A 71 -2.22 17.04 -1.88
CA THR A 71 -1.84 18.07 -0.90
C THR A 71 -2.31 17.68 0.51
N PRO A 72 -1.64 18.15 1.58
CA PRO A 72 -2.10 17.91 2.95
C PRO A 72 -3.56 18.35 3.19
N THR A 73 -3.97 19.46 2.56
CA THR A 73 -5.36 19.95 2.64
C THR A 73 -6.35 18.96 2.04
N MET A 74 -6.01 18.32 0.91
CA MET A 74 -6.86 17.29 0.28
C MET A 74 -7.01 16.04 1.16
N LEU A 75 -5.97 15.68 1.92
CA LEU A 75 -6.05 14.57 2.88
C LEU A 75 -7.00 14.88 4.05
N GLN A 76 -7.07 16.14 4.46
CA GLN A 76 -7.88 16.58 5.61
C GLN A 76 -9.32 16.95 5.25
N SER A 77 -9.59 17.41 4.03
CA SER A 77 -10.90 17.95 3.64
C SER A 77 -12.00 16.90 3.47
N GLY A 78 -11.66 15.61 3.43
CA GLY A 78 -12.62 14.50 3.34
C GLY A 78 -13.45 14.52 2.06
N GLY A 79 -12.99 13.87 1.00
CA GLY A 79 -13.72 13.74 -0.26
C GLY A 79 -13.18 12.63 -1.14
N SER A 80 -14.00 12.09 -2.04
CA SER A 80 -13.65 10.94 -2.90
C SER A 80 -12.56 11.30 -3.91
N ILE A 81 -11.30 11.04 -3.55
CA ILE A 81 -10.13 11.33 -4.39
C ILE A 81 -9.63 10.03 -5.04
N LYS A 82 -9.54 10.01 -6.36
CA LYS A 82 -8.89 8.91 -7.10
C LYS A 82 -7.38 9.06 -7.02
N THR A 83 -6.69 8.02 -6.57
CA THR A 83 -5.24 8.02 -6.42
C THR A 83 -4.68 6.59 -6.46
N ASN A 84 -3.36 6.44 -6.53
CA ASN A 84 -2.70 5.14 -6.42
C ASN A 84 -2.16 4.92 -4.99
N ALA A 85 -1.89 3.66 -4.66
CA ALA A 85 -1.40 3.25 -3.36
C ALA A 85 -0.10 3.92 -2.94
N VAL A 86 0.80 4.21 -3.89
CA VAL A 86 2.10 4.82 -3.61
C VAL A 86 1.93 6.29 -3.22
N ASP A 87 1.17 7.04 -4.02
CA ASP A 87 0.95 8.48 -3.78
C ASP A 87 0.18 8.72 -2.48
N LEU A 88 -0.91 7.98 -2.26
CA LEU A 88 -1.66 8.11 -1.01
C LEU A 88 -0.85 7.63 0.18
N GLY A 89 -0.19 6.48 0.06
CA GLY A 89 0.60 5.91 1.15
C GLY A 89 1.73 6.84 1.60
N ILE A 90 2.45 7.46 0.67
CA ILE A 90 3.54 8.39 0.98
C ILE A 90 2.98 9.71 1.53
N ALA A 91 1.97 10.30 0.88
CA ALA A 91 1.37 11.54 1.36
C ALA A 91 0.80 11.38 2.79
N MET A 92 0.24 10.20 3.07
CA MET A 92 -0.16 9.81 4.42
C MET A 92 1.05 9.69 5.33
N ALA A 93 2.04 8.85 4.99
CA ALA A 93 3.26 8.64 5.79
C ALA A 93 3.92 9.96 6.23
N ASP A 94 4.12 10.87 5.27
CA ASP A 94 4.77 12.16 5.51
C ASP A 94 3.88 13.11 6.33
N GLY A 95 2.57 13.07 6.11
CA GLY A 95 1.62 13.94 6.81
C GLY A 95 1.16 13.40 8.16
N LEU A 96 1.42 12.12 8.50
CA LEU A 96 0.86 11.48 9.69
C LEU A 96 1.18 12.29 10.94
N ALA A 97 2.42 12.71 11.18
CA ALA A 97 2.77 13.49 12.37
C ALA A 97 1.92 14.77 12.59
N LEU A 98 1.34 15.31 11.52
CA LEU A 98 0.60 16.58 11.53
C LEU A 98 -0.90 16.43 11.28
N MET A 99 -1.35 15.30 10.72
CA MET A 99 -2.75 15.09 10.36
C MET A 99 -3.58 14.65 11.57
N LYS A 100 -4.66 15.40 11.83
CA LYS A 100 -5.78 14.99 12.69
C LYS A 100 -6.99 14.74 11.81
N PHE A 101 -7.51 13.51 11.80
CA PHE A 101 -8.69 13.17 11.02
C PHE A 101 -9.94 13.66 11.76
N HIS A 102 -10.33 14.91 11.52
CA HIS A 102 -11.55 15.47 12.11
C HIS A 102 -12.81 14.86 11.48
N THR A 103 -12.71 14.46 10.21
CA THR A 103 -13.71 13.67 9.48
C THR A 103 -13.01 12.51 8.78
N PRO A 104 -13.67 11.34 8.62
CA PRO A 104 -13.10 10.23 7.88
C PRO A 104 -12.83 10.62 6.42
N GLY A 105 -11.61 10.37 5.94
CA GLY A 105 -11.24 10.57 4.53
C GLY A 105 -11.68 9.39 3.67
N SER A 106 -12.22 9.62 2.48
CA SER A 106 -12.63 8.56 1.53
C SER A 106 -11.79 8.64 0.25
N PHE A 107 -11.07 7.59 -0.11
CA PHE A 107 -10.18 7.58 -1.27
C PHE A 107 -10.51 6.41 -2.18
N ILE A 108 -10.43 6.60 -3.50
CA ILE A 108 -10.54 5.50 -4.46
C ILE A 108 -9.13 5.11 -4.87
N VAL A 109 -8.60 4.04 -4.27
CA VAL A 109 -7.18 3.69 -4.30
C VAL A 109 -6.93 2.49 -5.20
N SER A 110 -6.04 2.61 -6.17
CA SER A 110 -5.51 1.46 -6.90
C SER A 110 -4.34 0.80 -6.15
N GLY A 111 -4.27 -0.54 -6.16
CA GLY A 111 -3.19 -1.29 -5.49
C GLY A 111 -3.31 -1.36 -3.95
N CYS A 112 -4.53 -1.50 -3.42
CA CYS A 112 -4.79 -1.42 -1.97
C CYS A 112 -3.94 -2.31 -1.02
N PRO A 113 -3.51 -3.54 -1.36
CA PRO A 113 -2.64 -4.30 -0.47
C PRO A 113 -1.30 -3.60 -0.25
N LEU A 114 -0.77 -2.99 -1.31
CA LEU A 114 0.46 -2.19 -1.26
C LEU A 114 0.24 -0.94 -0.39
N PHE A 115 -0.92 -0.28 -0.50
CA PHE A 115 -1.24 0.91 0.29
C PHE A 115 -1.15 0.64 1.79
N LEU A 116 -1.76 -0.45 2.26
CA LEU A 116 -1.72 -0.85 3.69
C LEU A 116 -0.27 -1.12 4.14
N GLY A 117 0.54 -1.77 3.29
CA GLY A 117 1.95 -1.98 3.56
C GLY A 117 2.75 -0.67 3.65
N ILE A 118 2.51 0.29 2.75
CA ILE A 118 3.16 1.60 2.76
C ILE A 118 2.77 2.40 4.00
N LEU A 119 1.50 2.39 4.39
CA LEU A 119 1.03 3.00 5.64
C LEU A 119 1.69 2.39 6.87
N CYS A 120 1.74 1.07 6.93
CA CYS A 120 2.43 0.34 7.98
C CYS A 120 3.90 0.80 8.07
N TYR A 121 4.57 0.92 6.92
CA TYR A 121 5.92 1.50 6.83
C TYR A 121 6.02 2.94 7.33
N GLY A 122 5.11 3.81 6.89
CA GLY A 122 5.05 5.21 7.32
C GLY A 122 4.81 5.41 8.81
N LEU A 123 4.16 4.46 9.48
CA LEU A 123 3.91 4.47 10.91
C LEU A 123 5.11 4.01 11.76
N THR A 124 6.25 3.65 11.15
CA THR A 124 7.44 3.18 11.90
C THR A 124 7.87 4.17 12.97
N GLY A 125 7.93 3.72 14.23
CA GLY A 125 8.33 4.56 15.36
C GLY A 125 7.21 5.47 15.90
N SER A 126 5.99 5.36 15.37
CA SER A 126 4.80 6.05 15.86
C SER A 126 3.97 5.13 16.77
N THR A 127 3.34 5.71 17.80
CA THR A 127 2.34 5.02 18.63
C THR A 127 0.93 5.09 18.04
N ARG A 128 0.76 5.74 16.88
CA ARG A 128 -0.54 5.91 16.25
C ARG A 128 -0.96 4.62 15.54
N ALA A 129 -2.24 4.33 15.63
CA ALA A 129 -2.90 3.33 14.81
C ALA A 129 -3.94 4.02 13.93
N LEU A 130 -4.17 3.49 12.75
CA LEU A 130 -5.18 3.97 11.82
C LEU A 130 -6.21 2.89 11.57
N HIS A 131 -7.47 3.29 11.60
CA HIS A 131 -8.57 2.47 11.13
C HIS A 131 -8.79 2.73 9.63
N VAL A 132 -8.54 1.71 8.81
CA VAL A 132 -8.62 1.78 7.35
C VAL A 132 -9.63 0.76 6.84
N VAL A 133 -10.74 1.21 6.28
CA VAL A 133 -11.74 0.34 5.64
C VAL A 133 -11.46 0.26 4.16
N VAL A 134 -11.02 -0.90 3.68
CA VAL A 134 -10.75 -1.15 2.26
C VAL A 134 -11.89 -1.99 1.69
N GLY A 135 -12.69 -1.40 0.78
CA GLY A 135 -13.93 -1.99 0.31
C GLY A 135 -14.90 -2.19 1.48
N GLU A 136 -15.15 -3.45 1.84
CA GLU A 136 -15.98 -3.83 2.99
C GLU A 136 -15.15 -4.32 4.18
N THR A 137 -13.81 -4.35 4.06
CA THR A 137 -12.93 -4.95 5.08
C THR A 137 -12.25 -3.85 5.90
N PRO A 138 -12.61 -3.68 7.18
CA PRO A 138 -11.85 -2.85 8.12
C PRO A 138 -10.50 -3.49 8.49
N TYR A 139 -9.47 -2.66 8.52
CA TYR A 139 -8.12 -2.97 8.97
C TYR A 139 -7.69 -2.00 10.06
N LEU A 140 -6.99 -2.52 11.06
CA LEU A 140 -6.16 -1.72 11.96
C LEU A 140 -4.73 -1.75 11.44
N VAL A 141 -4.15 -0.58 11.19
CA VAL A 141 -2.78 -0.43 10.67
C VAL A 141 -1.93 0.33 11.68
N GLN A 142 -0.79 -0.25 12.06
CA GLN A 142 0.23 0.32 12.93
C GLN A 142 1.63 -0.06 12.41
N ASP A 143 2.69 0.52 12.98
CA ASP A 143 4.09 0.35 12.61
C ASP A 143 4.51 -1.07 12.21
N ASN A 144 4.14 -2.11 12.94
CA ASN A 144 4.51 -3.50 12.66
C ASN A 144 3.30 -4.42 12.56
N PHE A 145 2.13 -3.85 12.29
CA PHE A 145 0.88 -4.57 12.39
C PHE A 145 -0.12 -4.13 11.34
N ILE A 146 -0.64 -5.09 10.60
CA ILE A 146 -1.81 -4.92 9.74
C ILE A 146 -2.78 -6.04 10.10
N MET A 147 -3.92 -5.69 10.70
CA MET A 147 -4.90 -6.69 11.15
C MET A 147 -6.27 -6.40 10.58
N PRO A 148 -6.87 -7.36 9.83
CA PRO A 148 -8.27 -7.26 9.48
C PRO A 148 -9.14 -7.40 10.74
N LEU A 149 -10.08 -6.48 10.92
CA LEU A 149 -11.01 -6.49 12.07
C LEU A 149 -12.20 -7.43 11.86
N VAL A 150 -12.33 -8.03 10.67
CA VAL A 150 -13.28 -9.09 10.35
C VAL A 150 -12.58 -10.24 9.64
N LYS A 151 -12.89 -11.48 10.06
CA LYS A 151 -12.43 -12.70 9.38
C LYS A 151 -13.30 -12.97 8.15
N LYS A 152 -13.14 -12.21 7.08
CA LYS A 152 -13.66 -12.62 5.75
C LYS A 152 -12.50 -12.69 4.76
N PRO A 153 -12.36 -13.79 4.01
CA PRO A 153 -11.43 -13.83 2.89
C PRO A 153 -12.03 -12.97 1.78
N GLN A 154 -11.28 -11.97 1.28
CA GLN A 154 -11.67 -11.26 0.06
C GLN A 154 -10.48 -11.04 -0.86
N LYS A 155 -10.75 -11.25 -2.16
CA LYS A 155 -9.86 -10.87 -3.25
C LYS A 155 -9.78 -9.35 -3.28
N ILE A 156 -8.65 -8.81 -2.88
CA ILE A 156 -8.40 -7.37 -3.01
C ILE A 156 -8.27 -7.06 -4.51
N GLY A 157 -9.24 -6.32 -5.05
CA GLY A 157 -9.29 -5.92 -6.46
C GLY A 157 -8.37 -4.74 -6.79
N GLN A 158 -8.23 -4.44 -8.08
CA GLN A 158 -7.29 -3.42 -8.59
C GLN A 158 -7.55 -2.00 -8.08
N GLN A 159 -8.81 -1.62 -7.81
CA GLN A 159 -9.19 -0.31 -7.27
C GLN A 159 -10.30 -0.45 -6.24
N GLN A 160 -10.13 0.12 -5.05
CA GLN A 160 -11.09 0.00 -3.95
C GLN A 160 -11.28 1.33 -3.20
N SER A 161 -12.49 1.52 -2.68
CA SER A 161 -12.78 2.64 -1.77
C SER A 161 -12.10 2.38 -0.43
N CYS A 162 -11.33 3.34 0.06
CA CYS A 162 -10.63 3.32 1.32
C CYS A 162 -11.20 4.42 2.22
N TYR A 163 -11.72 4.07 3.39
CA TYR A 163 -12.11 5.04 4.41
C TYR A 163 -11.06 5.04 5.52
N ILE A 164 -10.58 6.22 5.92
CA ILE A 164 -9.50 6.34 6.91
C ILE A 164 -9.95 7.23 8.06
N SER A 165 -9.80 6.75 9.29
CA SER A 165 -9.98 7.51 10.52
C SER A 165 -8.88 7.14 11.54
N GLU A 166 -8.67 8.01 12.52
CA GLU A 166 -7.93 7.67 13.74
C GLU A 166 -8.76 6.79 14.67
#